data_AF-A0A972T5S7-F1
#
_entry.id   AF-A0A972T5S7-F1
#
_cell.length_a   1.000
_cell.length_b   1.000
_cell.length_c   1.000
_cell.angle_alpha   90.00
_cell.angle_beta   90.00
_cell.angle_gamma   90.00
#
_symmetry.space_group_name_H-M   'P 1'
#
loop_
_entity.id
_entity.type
_entity.pdbx_description
1 polymer ?
#
loop_
_entity_poly.entity_id
_entity_poly.type
_entity_poly.pdbx_seq_one_letter_code
_entity_poly.pdbx_strand_id
1 'polypeptide(L)'
;MQENSWLTEEEWSRLRADAVARLSRGESRNDILFDICQRSGLSWPEAEALVDTLEVVERKRISRGRAFLLLLVSLAMLVQGLFLANPLSEGIIDSFLRLLRDFSPAHIAQFRTAILQNWFLVILWLTLNISAMAGLITAIPKIIYPD
;
A
#
# COMPACT_ATOMS: atom_id res chain seq x y z
N MET A 1 11.42 -30.14 31.81
CA MET A 1 10.26 -30.58 31.00
C MET A 1 10.53 -30.15 29.57
N GLN A 2 11.15 -31.04 28.80
CA GLN A 2 11.44 -30.91 27.37
C GLN A 2 10.89 -32.19 26.73
N GLU A 3 9.72 -32.10 26.09
CA GLU A 3 9.23 -33.01 25.03
C GLU A 3 7.79 -32.59 24.71
N ASN A 4 7.58 -31.97 23.55
CA ASN A 4 6.32 -31.96 22.78
C ASN A 4 6.43 -31.08 21.52
N SER A 5 7.57 -31.11 20.81
CA SER A 5 7.62 -30.62 19.44
C SER A 5 7.56 -31.84 18.52
N TRP A 6 6.36 -32.21 18.10
CA TRP A 6 6.10 -33.29 17.14
C TRP A 6 6.60 -32.96 15.72
N LEU A 7 7.01 -31.71 15.50
CA LEU A 7 7.49 -31.21 14.22
C LEU A 7 8.98 -31.52 14.04
N THR A 8 9.31 -32.01 12.85
CA THR A 8 10.67 -32.13 12.33
C THR A 8 11.29 -30.74 12.10
N GLU A 9 12.62 -30.66 12.02
CA GLU A 9 13.32 -29.41 11.69
C GLU A 9 12.87 -28.81 10.35
N GLU A 10 12.52 -29.67 9.38
CA GLU A 10 12.02 -29.23 8.09
C GLU A 10 10.64 -28.56 8.21
N GLU A 11 9.74 -29.12 9.02
CA GLU A 11 8.42 -28.55 9.28
C GLU A 11 8.51 -27.23 10.03
N TRP A 12 9.43 -27.09 10.99
CA TRP A 12 9.72 -25.83 11.67
C TRP A 12 10.21 -24.76 10.71
N SER A 13 11.15 -25.11 9.82
CA SER A 13 11.66 -24.20 8.80
C SER A 13 10.55 -23.71 7.87
N ARG A 14 9.68 -24.62 7.42
CA ARG A 14 8.51 -24.28 6.59
C ARG A 14 7.52 -23.38 7.32
N LEU A 15 7.20 -23.67 8.59
CA LEU A 15 6.30 -22.86 9.40
C LEU A 15 6.84 -21.43 9.58
N ARG A 16 8.13 -21.28 9.87
CA ARG A 16 8.78 -19.95 9.99
C ARG A 16 8.77 -19.20 8.67
N ALA A 17 9.11 -19.86 7.56
CA ALA A 17 9.12 -19.24 6.24
C ALA A 17 7.72 -18.76 5.83
N ASP A 18 6.69 -19.57 6.12
CA ASP A 18 5.29 -19.21 5.89
C ASP A 18 4.85 -18.02 6.76
N ALA A 19 5.15 -18.05 8.06
CA ALA A 19 4.87 -16.93 8.97
C ALA A 19 5.52 -15.62 8.51
N VAL A 20 6.80 -15.66 8.11
CA VAL A 20 7.52 -14.49 7.56
C VAL A 20 6.87 -14.00 6.27
N ALA A 21 6.47 -14.90 5.37
CA ALA A 21 5.77 -14.54 4.14
C ALA A 21 4.42 -13.86 4.44
N ARG A 22 3.63 -14.37 5.38
CA ARG A 22 2.36 -13.79 5.83
C ARG A 22 2.56 -12.41 6.48
N LEU A 23 3.53 -12.28 7.38
CA LEU A 23 3.92 -10.99 8.00
C LEU A 23 4.31 -9.95 6.95
N SER A 24 5.07 -10.36 5.94
CA SER A 24 5.51 -9.51 4.83
C SER A 24 4.36 -9.05 3.93
N ARG A 25 3.26 -9.81 3.87
CA ARG A 25 2.03 -9.41 3.16
C ARG A 25 1.10 -8.51 4.00
N GLY A 26 1.44 -8.28 5.27
CA GLY A 26 0.63 -7.46 6.17
C GLY A 26 -0.59 -8.19 6.73
N GLU A 27 -0.58 -9.52 6.74
CA GLU A 27 -1.64 -10.31 7.37
C GLU A 27 -1.69 -10.07 8.89
N SER A 28 -2.87 -10.27 9.49
CA SER A 28 -3.10 -10.05 10.92
C SER A 28 -2.16 -10.91 11.77
N ARG A 29 -1.45 -10.28 12.71
CA ARG A 29 -0.55 -10.97 13.64
C ARG A 29 -1.30 -12.05 14.43
N ASN A 30 -2.53 -11.80 14.85
CA ASN A 30 -3.34 -12.75 15.61
C ASN A 30 -3.69 -14.01 14.80
N ASP A 31 -3.93 -13.86 13.49
CA ASP A 31 -4.26 -14.99 12.60
C ASP A 31 -3.02 -15.84 12.33
N ILE A 32 -1.85 -15.21 12.29
CA ILE A 32 -0.56 -15.91 12.18
C ILE A 32 -0.26 -16.66 13.48
N LEU A 33 -0.44 -16.02 14.64
CA LEU A 33 -0.26 -16.64 15.95
C LEU A 33 -1.18 -17.84 16.14
N PHE A 34 -2.46 -17.68 15.81
CA PHE A 34 -3.44 -18.76 15.89
C PHE A 34 -3.02 -19.97 15.04
N ASP A 35 -2.60 -19.74 13.79
CA ASP A 35 -2.11 -20.83 12.91
C ASP A 35 -0.86 -21.51 13.46
N ILE A 36 0.09 -20.74 14.01
CA ILE A 36 1.30 -21.28 14.64
C ILE A 36 0.91 -22.17 15.83
N CYS A 37 0.05 -21.70 16.73
CA CYS A 37 -0.45 -22.48 17.86
C CYS A 37 -1.10 -23.79 17.37
N GLN A 38 -1.94 -23.71 16.34
CA GLN A 38 -2.67 -24.87 15.82
C GLN A 38 -1.75 -25.92 15.19
N ARG A 39 -0.69 -25.49 14.49
CA ARG A 39 0.21 -26.38 13.73
C ARG A 39 1.39 -26.91 14.54
N SER A 40 1.85 -26.16 15.54
CA SER A 40 3.04 -26.52 16.33
C SER A 40 2.72 -27.00 17.74
N GLY A 41 1.48 -26.81 18.21
CA GLY A 41 1.09 -27.12 19.59
C GLY A 41 1.65 -26.13 20.62
N LEU A 42 2.29 -25.04 20.18
CA LEU A 42 2.76 -23.98 21.06
C LEU A 42 1.59 -23.28 21.75
N SER A 43 1.81 -22.90 23.01
CA SER A 43 0.91 -21.98 23.69
C SER A 43 0.98 -20.58 23.06
N TRP A 44 -0.07 -19.78 23.26
CA TRP A 44 -0.11 -18.41 22.72
C TRP A 44 1.12 -17.56 23.09
N PRO A 45 1.60 -17.54 24.35
CA PRO A 45 2.79 -16.76 24.71
C PRO A 45 4.07 -17.25 24.02
N GLU A 46 4.21 -18.56 23.80
CA GLU A 46 5.36 -19.12 23.08
C GLU A 46 5.31 -18.77 21.58
N ALA A 47 4.13 -18.80 20.98
CA ALA A 47 3.92 -18.37 19.60
C ALA A 47 4.21 -16.86 19.44
N GLU A 48 3.82 -16.03 20.42
CA GLU A 48 4.16 -14.60 20.43
C GLU A 48 5.66 -14.37 20.49
N ALA A 49 6.37 -15.05 21.39
CA ALA A 49 7.82 -14.95 21.48
C ALA A 49 8.52 -15.38 20.17
N LEU A 50 7.99 -16.42 19.51
CA LEU A 50 8.48 -16.84 18.19
C LEU A 50 8.25 -15.77 17.14
N VAL A 51 7.04 -15.21 17.04
CA VAL A 51 6.71 -14.16 16.06
C VAL A 51 7.53 -12.90 16.31
N ASP A 52 7.71 -12.48 17.56
CA ASP A 52 8.54 -11.33 17.90
C ASP A 52 10.00 -11.54 17.47
N THR A 53 10.51 -12.76 17.69
CA THR A 53 11.85 -13.15 17.21
C THR A 53 11.93 -13.08 15.68
N LEU A 54 10.92 -13.59 14.97
CA LEU A 54 10.87 -13.51 13.51
C LEU A 54 10.79 -12.07 13.01
N GLU A 55 10.01 -11.20 13.65
CA GLU A 55 9.92 -9.79 13.28
C GLU A 55 11.23 -9.02 13.49
N VAL A 56 12.04 -9.42 14.47
CA VAL A 56 13.37 -8.85 14.70
C VAL A 56 14.38 -9.41 13.70
N VAL A 57 14.45 -10.73 13.54
CA VAL A 57 15.46 -11.40 12.70
C VAL A 57 15.20 -11.16 11.21
N GLU A 58 13.95 -11.24 10.79
CA GLU A 58 13.52 -11.11 9.39
C GLU A 58 12.95 -9.72 9.08
N ARG A 59 13.20 -8.73 9.95
CA ARG A 59 12.73 -7.35 9.81
C ARG A 59 12.88 -6.81 8.39
N LYS A 60 14.07 -6.97 7.82
CA LYS A 60 14.41 -6.51 6.46
C LYS A 60 13.58 -7.17 5.38
N ARG A 61 13.28 -8.45 5.52
CA ARG A 61 12.50 -9.21 4.54
C ARG A 61 11.02 -8.84 4.65
N ILE A 62 10.51 -8.74 5.87
CA ILE A 62 9.13 -8.33 6.16
C ILE A 62 8.87 -6.90 5.70
N SER A 63 9.79 -5.97 5.98
CA SER A 63 9.68 -4.56 5.61
C SER A 63 9.69 -4.37 4.09
N ARG A 64 10.57 -5.07 3.36
CA ARG A 64 10.59 -5.06 1.89
C ARG A 64 9.28 -5.57 1.28
N GLY A 65 8.72 -6.66 1.79
CA GLY A 65 7.45 -7.20 1.28
C GLY A 65 6.30 -6.20 1.44
N ARG A 66 6.19 -5.57 2.61
CA ARG A 66 5.18 -4.53 2.86
C ARG A 66 5.39 -3.29 1.99
N ALA A 67 6.65 -2.87 1.83
CA ALA A 67 6.99 -1.74 0.97
C ALA A 67 6.68 -2.04 -0.51
N PHE A 68 6.91 -3.27 -0.97
CA PHE A 68 6.55 -3.69 -2.32
C PHE A 68 5.04 -3.64 -2.57
N LEU A 69 4.23 -4.13 -1.62
CA LEU A 69 2.77 -4.01 -1.71
C LEU A 69 2.32 -2.55 -1.74
N LEU A 70 2.90 -1.70 -0.87
CA LEU A 70 2.61 -0.27 -0.87
C LEU A 70 2.95 0.38 -2.23
N LEU A 71 4.08 -0.02 -2.84
CA LEU A 71 4.48 0.43 -4.17
C LEU A 71 3.45 0.01 -5.24
N LEU A 72 2.99 -1.24 -5.21
CA LEU A 72 1.96 -1.72 -6.14
C LEU A 72 0.65 -0.94 -6.00
N VAL A 73 0.18 -0.73 -4.77
CA VAL A 73 -1.04 0.07 -4.51
C VAL A 73 -0.87 1.51 -4.98
N SER A 74 0.28 2.12 -4.69
CA SER A 74 0.59 3.49 -5.10
C SER A 74 0.64 3.62 -6.62
N LEU A 75 1.22 2.63 -7.31
CA LEU A 75 1.26 2.59 -8.77
C LEU A 75 -0.14 2.43 -9.36
N ALA A 76 -0.97 1.56 -8.80
CA ALA A 76 -2.36 1.38 -9.24
C ALA A 76 -3.18 2.67 -9.07
N MET A 77 -3.01 3.37 -7.94
CA MET A 77 -3.66 4.67 -7.71
C MET A 77 -3.19 5.73 -8.71
N LEU A 78 -1.91 5.77 -9.06
CA LEU A 78 -1.37 6.72 -10.03
C LEU A 78 -1.91 6.45 -11.44
N VAL A 79 -1.98 5.17 -11.85
CA VAL A 79 -2.62 4.76 -13.11
C VAL A 79 -4.11 5.16 -13.12
N GLN A 80 -4.84 4.92 -12.03
CA GLN A 80 -6.23 5.33 -11.92
C GLN A 80 -6.39 6.87 -11.98
N GLY A 81 -5.47 7.61 -11.37
CA GLY A 81 -5.39 9.07 -11.46
C GLY A 81 -5.20 9.56 -12.89
N LEU A 82 -4.39 8.86 -13.70
CA LEU A 82 -4.23 9.18 -15.12
C LEU A 82 -5.53 8.98 -15.91
N PHE A 83 -6.30 7.92 -15.65
CA PHE A 83 -7.60 7.72 -16.29
C PHE A 83 -8.62 8.79 -15.88
N LEU A 84 -8.64 9.18 -14.60
CA LEU A 84 -9.47 10.28 -14.10
C LEU A 84 -9.08 11.65 -14.69
N ALA A 85 -7.86 11.79 -15.22
CA ALA A 85 -7.42 13.03 -15.84
C ALA A 85 -8.10 13.30 -17.20
N ASN A 86 -8.62 12.28 -17.90
CA ASN A 86 -9.22 12.45 -19.22
C ASN A 86 -10.49 13.33 -19.23
N PRO A 87 -11.51 13.10 -18.38
CA PRO A 87 -12.64 14.03 -18.30
C PRO A 87 -12.23 15.43 -17.79
N LEU A 88 -11.18 15.52 -16.98
CA LEU A 88 -10.64 16.80 -16.50
C LEU A 88 -9.93 17.59 -17.61
N SER A 89 -9.24 16.89 -18.54
CA SER A 89 -8.52 17.52 -19.64
C SER A 89 -9.46 18.13 -20.67
N GLU A 90 -10.50 17.41 -21.06
CA GLU A 90 -11.50 17.89 -22.04
C GLU A 90 -12.36 19.04 -21.46
N GLY A 91 -12.71 18.97 -20.17
CA GLY A 91 -13.56 20.00 -19.55
C GLY A 91 -12.79 21.22 -19.06
N ILE A 92 -11.92 21.01 -18.07
CA ILE A 92 -11.29 22.09 -17.30
C ILE A 92 -10.06 22.63 -18.05
N ILE A 93 -9.19 21.76 -18.55
CA ILE A 93 -7.94 22.19 -19.18
C ILE A 93 -8.24 22.90 -20.50
N ASP A 94 -9.11 22.37 -21.37
CA ASP A 94 -9.50 23.05 -22.61
C ASP A 94 -10.13 24.43 -22.35
N SER A 95 -11.08 24.50 -21.40
CA SER A 95 -11.70 25.77 -21.02
C SER A 95 -10.68 26.79 -20.47
N PHE A 96 -9.70 26.31 -19.69
CA PHE A 96 -8.61 27.15 -19.17
C PHE A 96 -7.69 27.65 -20.29
N LEU A 97 -7.29 26.78 -21.22
CA LEU A 97 -6.44 27.15 -22.36
C LEU A 97 -7.15 28.16 -23.29
N ARG A 98 -8.46 28.01 -23.51
CA ARG A 98 -9.27 29.00 -24.26
C ARG A 98 -9.30 30.35 -23.55
N LEU A 99 -9.47 30.35 -22.23
CA LEU A 99 -9.43 31.57 -21.41
C LEU A 99 -8.04 32.25 -21.45
N LEU A 100 -6.95 31.48 -21.43
CA LEU A 100 -5.59 32.01 -21.56
C LEU A 100 -5.31 32.57 -22.96
N ARG A 101 -5.87 31.95 -24.00
CA ARG A 101 -5.71 32.40 -25.38
C ARG A 101 -6.48 33.70 -25.65
N ASP A 102 -7.71 33.78 -25.15
CA ASP A 102 -8.59 34.93 -25.34
C ASP A 102 -9.38 35.20 -24.06
N PHE A 103 -9.00 36.29 -23.37
CA PHE A 103 -9.58 36.65 -22.10
C PHE A 103 -10.91 37.38 -22.30
N SER A 104 -11.98 36.60 -22.50
CA SER A 104 -13.34 37.10 -22.71
C SER A 104 -14.29 36.69 -21.57
N PRO A 105 -15.35 37.50 -21.29
CA PRO A 105 -16.35 37.13 -20.29
C PRO A 105 -17.02 35.77 -20.55
N ALA A 106 -17.17 35.39 -21.83
CA ALA A 106 -17.73 34.11 -22.22
C ALA A 106 -16.83 32.93 -21.80
N HIS A 107 -15.53 33.02 -22.05
CA HIS A 107 -14.56 31.99 -21.63
C HIS A 107 -14.43 31.89 -20.10
N ILE A 108 -14.55 33.02 -19.39
CA ILE A 108 -14.58 33.03 -17.92
C ILE A 108 -15.79 32.24 -17.40
N ALA A 109 -16.98 32.47 -17.97
CA ALA A 109 -18.19 31.76 -17.58
C ALA A 109 -18.11 30.26 -17.89
N GLN A 110 -17.55 29.90 -19.05
CA GLN A 110 -17.33 28.51 -19.44
C GLN A 110 -16.37 27.79 -18.48
N PHE A 111 -15.22 28.40 -18.19
CA PHE A 111 -14.24 27.84 -17.25
C PHE A 111 -14.82 27.70 -15.83
N ARG A 112 -15.56 28.70 -15.35
CA ARG A 112 -16.23 28.64 -14.04
C ARG A 112 -17.21 27.46 -13.99
N THR A 113 -18.00 27.27 -15.04
CA THR A 113 -18.97 26.18 -15.13
C THR A 113 -18.27 24.82 -15.15
N ALA A 114 -17.19 24.69 -15.94
CA ALA A 114 -16.39 23.47 -15.99
C ALA A 114 -15.80 23.12 -14.61
N ILE A 115 -15.28 24.09 -13.85
CA ILE A 115 -14.82 23.87 -12.47
C ILE A 115 -15.98 23.46 -11.57
N LEU A 116 -17.09 24.21 -11.56
CA LEU A 116 -18.22 23.92 -10.66
C LEU A 116 -18.91 22.58 -10.95
N GLN A 117 -18.83 22.06 -12.17
CA GLN A 117 -19.37 20.75 -12.50
C GLN A 117 -18.40 19.61 -12.11
N ASN A 118 -17.09 19.88 -12.14
CA ASN A 118 -16.06 18.85 -11.99
C ASN A 118 -15.18 19.01 -10.73
N TRP A 119 -15.51 19.94 -9.81
CA TRP A 119 -14.66 20.25 -8.65
C TRP A 119 -14.38 19.04 -7.76
N PHE A 120 -15.36 18.15 -7.59
CA PHE A 120 -15.19 16.94 -6.80
C PHE A 120 -14.19 15.97 -7.47
N LEU A 121 -14.19 15.88 -8.81
CA LEU A 121 -13.21 15.09 -9.56
C LEU A 121 -11.81 15.67 -9.43
N VAL A 122 -11.69 17.01 -9.42
CA VAL A 122 -10.40 17.68 -9.18
C VAL A 122 -9.86 17.35 -7.79
N ILE A 123 -10.69 17.46 -6.75
CA ILE A 123 -10.27 17.13 -5.38
C ILE A 123 -9.88 15.65 -5.30
N LEU A 124 -10.73 14.75 -5.81
CA LEU A 124 -10.46 13.32 -5.80
C LEU A 124 -9.15 13.00 -6.54
N TRP A 125 -8.94 13.58 -7.72
CA TRP A 125 -7.73 13.41 -8.51
C TRP A 125 -6.50 13.89 -7.74
N LEU A 126 -6.55 15.07 -7.12
CA LEU A 126 -5.46 15.61 -6.31
C LEU A 126 -5.16 14.71 -5.11
N THR A 127 -6.18 14.31 -4.35
CA THR A 127 -6.00 13.43 -3.18
C THR A 127 -5.37 12.11 -3.58
N LEU A 128 -5.87 11.46 -4.64
CA LEU A 128 -5.32 10.19 -5.12
C LEU A 128 -3.85 10.32 -5.55
N ASN A 129 -3.50 11.35 -6.32
CA ASN A 129 -2.13 11.55 -6.77
C ASN A 129 -1.17 11.90 -5.62
N ILE A 130 -1.59 12.76 -4.68
CA ILE A 130 -0.78 13.10 -3.50
C ILE A 130 -0.56 11.86 -2.63
N SER A 131 -1.61 11.07 -2.37
CA SER A 131 -1.49 9.83 -1.61
C SER A 131 -0.60 8.80 -2.31
N ALA A 132 -0.73 8.63 -3.62
CA ALA A 132 0.12 7.76 -4.42
C ALA A 132 1.60 8.21 -4.37
N MET A 133 1.87 9.50 -4.51
CA MET A 133 3.24 10.05 -4.40
C MET A 133 3.82 9.82 -3.00
N ALA A 134 3.06 10.09 -1.94
CA ALA A 134 3.50 9.82 -0.57
C ALA A 134 3.80 8.32 -0.34
N GLY A 135 2.96 7.44 -0.89
CA GLY A 135 3.18 5.99 -0.87
C GLY A 135 4.47 5.58 -1.59
N LEU A 136 4.75 6.13 -2.76
CA LEU A 136 6.00 5.88 -3.49
C LEU A 136 7.24 6.40 -2.73
N ILE A 137 7.18 7.62 -2.22
CA ILE A 137 8.27 8.24 -1.44
C ILE A 137 8.61 7.40 -0.21
N THR A 138 7.62 6.76 0.42
CA THR A 138 7.83 5.93 1.61
C THR A 138 8.20 4.47 1.27
N ALA A 139 7.71 3.94 0.15
CA ALA A 139 7.99 2.56 -0.29
C ALA A 139 9.39 2.39 -0.86
N ILE A 140 9.83 3.32 -1.73
CA ILE A 140 11.09 3.19 -2.49
C ILE A 140 12.30 3.06 -1.56
N PRO A 141 12.50 3.92 -0.54
CA PRO A 141 13.64 3.79 0.38
C PRO A 141 13.63 2.47 1.13
N LYS A 142 12.46 1.97 1.55
CA LYS A 142 12.33 0.69 2.28
C LYS A 142 12.67 -0.53 1.43
N ILE A 143 12.56 -0.42 0.10
CA ILE A 143 12.96 -1.48 -0.83
C ILE A 143 14.47 -1.41 -1.11
N ILE A 144 15.01 -0.20 -1.34
CA ILE A 144 16.42 0.00 -1.71
C ILE A 144 17.35 -0.12 -0.50
N TYR A 145 16.98 0.50 0.62
CA TYR A 145 17.73 0.55 1.88
C TYR A 145 16.87 0.00 3.03
N PRO A 146 16.72 -1.32 3.11
CA PRO A 146 15.97 -1.97 4.17
C PRO A 146 16.81 -2.00 5.45
N ASP A 147 16.41 -1.17 6.42
CA ASP A 147 16.97 -1.11 7.78
C ASP A 147 16.92 -2.45 8.53
#